data_AF-A0A1V5AZT9-F1
#
_entry.id   AF-A0A1V5AZT9-F1
#
_cell.length_a   1.000
_cell.length_b   1.000
_cell.length_c   1.000
_cell.angle_alpha   90.00
_cell.angle_beta   90.00
_cell.angle_gamma   90.00
#
_symmetry.space_group_name_H-M   'P 1'
#
loop_
_entity.id
_entity.type
_entity.pdbx_description
1 polymer ?
#
loop_
_entity_poly.entity_id
_entity_poly.type
_entity_poly.pdbx_seq_one_letter_code
_entity_poly.pdbx_strand_id
1 'polypeptide(L)'
;MNLVEYASSEEIFIDANIFLDYAIPHPAFGELVKNFLEKVEIEQINAVTTPAVLSEVSHVLLLETGAVILKNHNRNIVMRKMETDRRFSSLCRDAVDKFNDSSAAWMG
;
A
#
# COMPACT_ATOMS: atom_id res chain seq x y z
N MET A 1 -13.70 2.58 15.08
CA MET A 1 -13.93 3.84 14.33
C MET A 1 -14.45 3.47 12.96
N ASN A 2 -15.52 4.10 12.47
CA ASN A 2 -16.08 3.83 11.14
C ASN A 2 -15.45 4.80 10.13
N LEU A 3 -14.73 4.30 9.14
CA LEU A 3 -14.06 5.12 8.12
C LEU A 3 -15.06 5.88 7.23
N VAL A 4 -16.27 5.35 7.03
CA VAL A 4 -17.30 5.98 6.19
C VAL A 4 -17.72 7.34 6.74
N GLU A 5 -17.89 7.39 8.05
CA GLU A 5 -18.42 8.54 8.79
C GLU A 5 -17.31 9.43 9.37
N TYR A 6 -16.04 9.09 9.09
CA TYR A 6 -14.94 9.85 9.63
C TYR A 6 -14.91 11.26 9.03
N ALA A 7 -15.10 12.24 9.90
CA ALA A 7 -14.93 13.65 9.63
C ALA A 7 -14.23 14.25 10.85
N SER A 8 -13.05 14.82 10.62
CA SER A 8 -12.28 15.50 11.66
C SER A 8 -11.64 16.74 11.05
N SER A 9 -11.62 17.83 11.82
CA SER A 9 -10.82 19.01 11.52
C SER A 9 -9.36 18.87 11.97
N GLU A 10 -9.06 17.85 12.78
CA GLU A 10 -7.71 17.56 13.22
C GLU A 10 -6.96 16.76 12.17
N GLU A 11 -5.69 17.10 11.97
CA GLU A 11 -4.76 16.33 11.15
C GLU A 11 -4.59 14.93 11.74
N ILE A 12 -4.72 13.90 10.88
CA ILE A 12 -4.50 12.51 11.28
C ILE A 12 -3.29 11.90 10.62
N PHE A 13 -2.70 10.92 11.30
CA PHE A 13 -1.65 10.10 10.75
C PHE A 13 -2.24 8.86 10.04
N ILE A 14 -1.85 8.62 8.79
CA ILE A 14 -2.21 7.41 8.04
C ILE A 14 -1.06 6.40 8.11
N ASP A 15 -1.39 5.22 8.63
CA ASP A 15 -0.48 4.08 8.77
C ASP A 15 -0.48 3.17 7.52
N ALA A 16 0.53 2.31 7.39
CA ALA A 16 0.75 1.42 6.25
C ALA A 16 -0.46 0.53 5.94
N ASN A 17 -1.19 0.08 6.96
CA ASN A 17 -2.34 -0.81 6.79
C ASN A 17 -3.42 -0.22 5.88
N ILE A 18 -3.67 1.09 5.96
CA ILE A 18 -4.65 1.77 5.09
C ILE A 18 -4.20 1.68 3.64
N PHE A 19 -2.94 1.98 3.35
CA PHE A 19 -2.40 1.88 1.99
C PHE A 19 -2.35 0.43 1.48
N LEU A 20 -2.09 -0.54 2.37
CA LEU A 20 -2.08 -1.96 2.02
C LEU A 20 -3.48 -2.48 1.67
N ASP A 21 -4.50 -2.09 2.44
CA ASP A 21 -5.90 -2.44 2.14
C ASP A 21 -6.41 -1.77 0.87
N TYR A 22 -5.80 -0.64 0.45
CA TYR A 22 -6.05 -0.06 -0.88
C TYR A 22 -5.36 -0.84 -1.99
N ALA A 23 -4.07 -1.15 -1.83
CA ALA A 23 -3.24 -1.75 -2.88
C ALA A 23 -3.48 -3.26 -3.07
N ILE A 24 -3.85 -3.97 -2.01
CA ILE A 24 -4.27 -5.38 -2.01
C ILE A 24 -5.67 -5.45 -1.37
N PRO A 25 -6.73 -5.16 -2.14
CA PRO A 25 -8.06 -4.98 -1.59
C PRO A 25 -8.57 -6.20 -0.83
N HIS A 26 -8.75 -6.06 0.48
CA HIS A 26 -9.55 -7.01 1.23
C HIS A 26 -11.04 -6.82 0.86
N PRO A 27 -11.80 -7.90 0.58
CA PRO A 27 -13.20 -7.78 0.14
C PRO A 27 -14.11 -6.96 1.07
N ALA A 28 -13.78 -6.92 2.36
CA ALA A 28 -14.56 -6.18 3.36
C ALA A 28 -14.15 -4.71 3.52
N PHE A 29 -12.92 -4.32 3.15
CA PHE A 29 -12.35 -3.03 3.53
C PHE A 29 -11.83 -2.19 2.35
N GLY A 30 -11.54 -2.80 1.20
CA GLY A 30 -10.92 -2.10 0.08
C GLY A 30 -11.72 -0.87 -0.40
N GLU A 31 -13.04 -1.00 -0.50
CA GLU A 31 -13.90 0.12 -0.92
C GLU A 31 -13.97 1.22 0.15
N LEU A 32 -13.95 0.85 1.43
CA LEU A 32 -13.98 1.82 2.53
C LEU A 32 -12.71 2.66 2.57
N VAL A 33 -11.58 1.98 2.40
CA VAL A 33 -10.25 2.60 2.37
C VAL A 33 -10.08 3.47 1.14
N LYS A 34 -10.53 3.01 -0.04
CA LYS A 34 -10.52 3.80 -1.26
C LYS A 34 -11.29 5.12 -1.08
N ASN A 35 -12.54 5.05 -0.63
CA ASN A 35 -13.35 6.24 -0.38
C ASN A 35 -12.70 7.17 0.66
N PHE A 36 -12.03 6.62 1.68
CA PHE A 36 -11.31 7.42 2.66
C PHE A 36 -10.11 8.15 2.04
N LEU A 37 -9.28 7.47 1.24
CA LEU A 37 -8.13 8.08 0.58
C LEU A 37 -8.54 9.11 -0.48
N GLU A 38 -9.63 8.89 -1.20
CA GLU A 38 -10.20 9.90 -2.12
C GLU A 38 -10.60 11.18 -1.38
N LYS A 39 -11.14 11.09 -0.16
CA LYS A 39 -11.44 12.26 0.68
C LYS A 39 -10.18 12.99 1.15
N VAL A 40 -9.08 12.27 1.37
CA VAL A 40 -7.78 12.87 1.69
C VAL A 40 -7.24 13.60 0.46
N GLU A 41 -7.32 12.98 -0.73
CA GLU A 41 -6.87 13.53 -2.01
C GLU A 41 -7.55 14.85 -2.37
N ILE A 42 -8.85 15.00 -2.07
CA ILE A 42 -9.61 16.24 -2.32
C ILE A 42 -9.59 17.22 -1.13
N GLU A 43 -8.66 17.03 -0.18
CA GLU A 43 -8.49 17.85 1.03
C GLU A 43 -9.73 17.92 1.94
N GLN A 44 -10.66 16.98 1.82
CA GLN A 44 -11.83 16.90 2.72
C GLN A 44 -11.43 16.36 4.10
N ILE A 45 -10.37 15.55 4.18
CA ILE A 45 -9.76 15.06 5.42
C ILE A 45 -8.30 15.48 5.42
N ASN A 46 -7.89 16.27 6.42
CA ASN A 46 -6.47 16.61 6.59
C ASN A 46 -5.72 15.41 7.18
N ALA A 47 -4.74 14.89 6.44
CA ALA A 47 -3.99 13.72 6.86
C ALA A 47 -2.54 13.78 6.38
N VAL A 48 -1.66 13.19 7.18
CA VAL A 48 -0.22 13.08 6.91
C VAL A 48 0.23 11.64 7.02
N THR A 49 1.31 11.31 6.30
CA THR A 49 2.04 10.06 6.50
C THR A 49 3.54 10.35 6.43
N THR A 50 4.38 9.32 6.54
CA THR A 50 5.83 9.48 6.44
C THR A 50 6.41 8.65 5.31
N PRO A 51 7.59 9.03 4.78
CA PRO A 51 8.34 8.17 3.86
C PRO A 51 8.63 6.77 4.42
N ALA A 52 8.75 6.63 5.75
CA ALA A 52 8.95 5.33 6.40
C ALA A 52 7.73 4.42 6.23
N VAL A 53 6.51 4.96 6.38
CA VAL A 53 5.27 4.21 6.13
C VAL A 53 5.18 3.78 4.67
N LEU A 54 5.48 4.66 3.72
CA LEU A 54 5.44 4.30 2.29
C LEU A 54 6.49 3.24 1.91
N SER A 55 7.66 3.28 2.56
CA SER A 55 8.70 2.25 2.44
C SER A 55 8.21 0.90 2.97
N GLU A 56 7.50 0.88 4.09
CA GLU A 56 6.88 -0.33 4.63
C GLU A 56 5.84 -0.92 3.67
N VAL A 57 4.95 -0.09 3.12
CA VAL A 57 3.95 -0.51 2.12
C VAL A 57 4.66 -1.13 0.91
N SER A 58 5.67 -0.44 0.39
CA SER A 58 6.48 -0.93 -0.74
C SER A 58 7.13 -2.29 -0.45
N HIS A 59 7.68 -2.47 0.75
CA HIS A 59 8.31 -3.71 1.16
C HIS A 59 7.29 -4.87 1.25
N VAL A 60 6.11 -4.62 1.81
CA VAL A 60 5.05 -5.63 1.92
C VAL A 60 4.51 -6.00 0.55
N LEU A 61 4.21 -5.03 -0.33
CA LEU A 61 3.73 -5.29 -1.69
C LEU A 61 4.71 -6.14 -2.50
N LEU A 62 6.00 -5.85 -2.38
CA LEU A 62 7.07 -6.60 -3.03
C LEU A 62 7.10 -8.07 -2.55
N LEU A 63 6.98 -8.30 -1.24
CA LEU A 63 6.95 -9.66 -0.67
C LEU A 63 5.68 -10.43 -1.01
N GLU A 64 4.51 -9.80 -0.91
CA GLU A 64 3.22 -10.46 -1.22
C GLU A 64 3.11 -10.80 -2.70
N THR A 65 3.53 -9.88 -3.59
CA THR A 65 3.59 -10.15 -5.03
C THR A 65 4.49 -11.35 -5.33
N GLY A 66 5.68 -11.36 -4.74
CA GLY A 66 6.60 -12.49 -4.91
C GLY A 66 6.05 -13.80 -4.34
N ALA A 67 5.37 -13.75 -3.20
CA ALA A 67 4.73 -14.92 -2.59
C ALA A 67 3.64 -15.52 -3.48
N VAL A 68 2.80 -14.66 -4.10
CA VAL A 68 1.76 -15.09 -5.05
C VAL A 68 2.38 -15.72 -6.29
N ILE A 69 3.40 -15.09 -6.89
CA ILE A 69 4.07 -15.61 -8.09
C ILE A 69 4.72 -16.98 -7.82
N LEU A 70 5.39 -17.13 -6.67
CA LEU A 70 6.06 -18.38 -6.28
C LEU A 70 5.12 -19.43 -5.69
N LYS A 71 3.88 -19.05 -5.37
CA LYS A 71 2.95 -19.85 -4.56
C LYS A 71 3.58 -20.29 -3.24
N ASN A 72 4.34 -19.39 -2.60
CA ASN A 72 5.09 -19.67 -1.39
C ASN A 72 5.21 -18.41 -0.51
N HIS A 73 4.57 -18.44 0.66
CA HIS A 73 4.54 -17.31 1.60
C HIS A 73 5.78 -17.23 2.53
N ASN A 74 6.79 -18.09 2.34
CA ASN A 74 8.03 -17.98 3.10
C ASN A 74 8.86 -16.79 2.60
N ARG A 75 8.82 -15.68 3.34
CA ARG A 75 9.52 -14.42 3.01
C ARG A 75 11.00 -14.62 2.66
N ASN A 76 11.72 -15.50 3.37
CA ASN A 76 13.14 -15.76 3.08
C ASN A 76 13.35 -16.40 1.71
N ILE A 77 12.44 -17.28 1.28
CA ILE A 77 12.47 -17.89 -0.05
C ILE A 77 12.20 -16.82 -1.11
N VAL A 78 11.19 -15.97 -0.88
CA VAL A 78 10.86 -14.89 -1.81
C VAL A 78 12.02 -13.91 -1.96
N MET A 79 12.58 -13.43 -0.85
CA MET A 79 13.74 -12.50 -0.87
C MET A 79 14.94 -13.10 -1.58
N ARG A 80 15.33 -14.35 -1.23
CA ARG A 80 16.44 -15.04 -1.90
C ARG A 80 16.20 -15.18 -3.41
N LYS A 81 14.96 -15.42 -3.82
CA LYS A 81 14.62 -15.50 -5.25
C LYS A 81 14.74 -14.13 -5.92
N MET A 82 14.35 -13.04 -5.27
CA MET A 82 14.55 -11.68 -5.81
C MET A 82 16.02 -11.30 -5.96
N GLU A 83 16.87 -11.72 -5.02
CA GLU A 83 18.31 -11.46 -5.08
C GLU A 83 18.98 -12.20 -6.25
N THR A 84 18.47 -13.38 -6.60
CA THR A 84 19.11 -14.28 -7.57
C THR A 84 18.48 -14.26 -8.97
N ASP A 85 17.27 -13.73 -9.11
CA ASP A 85 16.52 -13.71 -10.37
C ASP A 85 16.02 -12.30 -10.70
N ARG A 86 16.72 -11.63 -11.63
CA ARG A 86 16.39 -10.25 -12.04
C ARG A 86 15.00 -10.13 -12.65
N ARG A 87 14.55 -11.14 -13.40
CA ARG A 87 13.22 -11.11 -14.03
C ARG A 87 12.13 -11.20 -12.96
N PHE A 88 12.30 -12.11 -12.01
CA PHE A 88 11.41 -12.20 -10.86
C PHE A 88 11.40 -10.90 -10.03
N SER A 89 12.56 -10.32 -9.78
CA SER A 89 12.68 -9.06 -9.04
C SER A 89 12.00 -7.89 -9.77
N SER A 90 12.07 -7.85 -11.11
CA SER A 90 11.32 -6.86 -11.91
C SER A 90 9.82 -7.03 -11.75
N LEU A 91 9.30 -8.26 -11.88
CA LEU A 91 7.87 -8.54 -11.73
C LEU A 91 7.33 -8.14 -10.35
N CYS A 92 8.14 -8.30 -9.29
CA CYS A 92 7.75 -7.86 -7.95
C CYS A 92 7.76 -6.33 -7.82
N ARG A 93 8.69 -5.65 -8.50
CA ARG A 93 8.76 -4.17 -8.50
C ARG A 93 7.61 -3.51 -9.25
N ASP A 94 7.09 -4.13 -10.30
CA ASP A 94 5.94 -3.59 -11.04
C ASP A 94 4.72 -3.31 -10.14
N ALA A 95 4.53 -4.07 -9.05
CA ALA A 95 3.46 -3.83 -8.08
C ALA A 95 3.73 -2.60 -7.21
N VAL A 96 5.00 -2.37 -6.85
CA VAL A 96 5.43 -1.19 -6.08
C VAL A 96 5.33 0.07 -6.94
N ASP A 97 5.73 0.00 -8.21
CA ASP A 97 5.69 1.14 -9.12
C ASP A 97 4.24 1.62 -9.31
N LYS A 98 3.28 0.69 -9.50
CA LYS A 98 1.85 1.02 -9.57
C LYS A 98 1.32 1.70 -8.30
N PHE A 99 1.79 1.27 -7.13
CA PHE A 99 1.43 1.90 -5.86
C PHE A 99 2.03 3.31 -5.75
N ASN A 100 3.29 3.49 -6.15
CA ASN A 100 3.96 4.79 -6.12
C ASN A 100 3.30 5.80 -7.07
N ASP A 101 2.90 5.37 -8.27
CA ASP A 101 2.16 6.21 -9.21
C ASP A 101 0.81 6.68 -8.62
N SER A 102 0.15 5.82 -7.85
CA SER A 102 -1.13 6.15 -7.18
C SER A 102 -0.93 7.05 -5.96
N SER A 103 0.14 6.83 -5.17
CA SER A 103 0.38 7.59 -3.94
C SER A 103 0.93 8.98 -4.17
N ALA A 104 1.55 9.24 -5.32
CA ALA A 104 1.91 10.60 -5.74
C ALA A 104 0.70 11.55 -5.79
N ALA A 105 -0.51 11.03 -6.03
CA ALA A 105 -1.74 11.83 -6.02
C ALA A 105 -2.17 12.26 -4.60
N TRP A 106 -1.85 11.49 -3.57
CA TRP A 106 -2.25 11.77 -2.18
C TRP A 106 -1.27 12.66 -1.41
N MET A 107 -0.11 12.97 -2.02
CA MET A 107 0.99 13.71 -1.37
C MET A 107 1.23 15.10 -1.97
N GLY A 108 0.50 15.47 -3.03
CA GLY A 108 0.58 16.80 -3.66
C GLY A 108 -0.41 17.76 -3.02
#